data_AF-A0ABD6HPN5-F1
#
_entry.id   AF-A0ABD6HPN5-F1
#
_cell.length_a   1.000
_cell.length_b   1.000
_cell.length_c   1.000
_cell.angle_alpha   90.00
_cell.angle_beta   90.00
_cell.angle_gamma   90.00
#
_symmetry.space_group_name_H-M   'P 1'
#
loop_
_entity.id
_entity.type
_entity.pdbx_description
1 polymer ?
#
loop_
_entity_poly.entity_id
_entity_poly.type
_entity_poly.pdbx_seq_one_letter_code
_entity_poly.pdbx_strand_id
1 'polypeptide(L)' 'MKPVTNQICGVTVFLLVVVLQQVRRWWSIRGLRNHWADDQDLRRIARERNWVRVLTQFNIEARYRFIKLLAIAEQQRGIL' A
#
# COMPACT_ATOMS: atom_id res chain seq x y z
N MET A 1 9.31 -5.60 40.30
CA MET A 1 10.05 -6.16 39.15
C MET A 1 10.34 -5.03 38.17
N LYS A 2 11.61 -4.69 37.92
CA LYS A 2 11.96 -3.72 36.87
C LYS A 2 11.75 -4.39 35.51
N PRO A 3 11.11 -3.75 34.51
CA PRO A 3 10.98 -4.33 33.19
C PRO A 3 12.38 -4.50 32.62
N VAL A 4 12.76 -5.74 32.30
CA VAL A 4 13.99 -6.02 31.55
C VAL A 4 13.74 -5.51 30.14
N THR A 5 14.21 -4.30 29.84
CA THR A 5 14.21 -3.77 28.50
C THR A 5 15.34 -4.45 27.74
N ASN A 6 15.00 -5.40 26.86
CA ASN A 6 15.94 -5.96 25.91
C ASN A 6 16.44 -4.79 25.03
N GLN A 7 17.68 -4.38 25.26
CA GLN A 7 18.36 -3.36 24.48
C GLN A 7 19.38 -4.06 23.57
N ILE A 8 19.40 -3.68 22.30
CA ILE A 8 20.40 -4.11 21.32
C ILE A 8 21.14 -2.85 20.90
N CYS A 9 22.47 -2.83 21.03
CA CYS A 9 23.31 -1.66 20.74
C CYS A 9 22.84 -0.36 21.42
N GLY A 10 22.30 -0.44 22.65
CA GLY A 10 21.78 0.71 23.40
C GLY A 10 20.41 1.22 22.94
N VAL A 11 19.78 0.56 21.97
CA VAL A 11 18.42 0.89 21.50
C VAL A 11 17.42 -0.12 22.07
N THR A 12 16.31 0.39 22.62
CA THR A 12 15.20 -0.44 23.06
C THR A 12 14.61 -1.20 21.87
N VAL A 13 14.54 -2.53 21.95
CA VAL A 13 14.00 -3.39 20.89
C VAL A 13 12.59 -2.95 20.46
N PHE A 14 11.77 -2.48 21.40
CA PHE A 14 10.44 -1.93 21.11
C PHE A 14 10.47 -0.77 20.10
N LEU A 15 11.42 0.16 20.23
CA LEU A 15 11.54 1.29 19.29
C LEU A 15 11.92 0.81 17.89
N LEU A 16 12.81 -0.18 17.80
CA LEU A 16 13.18 -0.80 16.52
C LEU A 16 11.97 -1.46 15.83
N VAL A 17 11.16 -2.19 16.60
CA VAL A 17 9.94 -2.83 16.08
C VAL A 17 8.94 -1.78 15.57
N VAL A 18 8.75 -0.69 16.31
CA VAL A 18 7.84 0.41 15.89
C VAL A 18 8.34 1.07 14.60
N VAL A 19 9.63 1.37 14.48
CA VAL A 19 10.21 1.96 13.26
C VAL A 19 10.03 1.01 12.07
N LEU A 20 10.30 -0.29 12.24
CA LEU A 20 10.11 -1.29 11.19
C LEU A 20 8.63 -1.38 10.75
N GLN A 21 7.69 -1.33 11.70
CA GLN A 21 6.26 -1.31 11.39
C GLN A 21 5.86 -0.05 10.61
N GLN A 22 6.36 1.13 10.99
CA GLN A 22 6.09 2.38 10.27
C GLN A 22 6.65 2.36 8.85
N VAL A 23 7.88 1.86 8.67
CA VAL A 23 8.48 1.69 7.35
C VAL A 23 7.63 0.73 6.52
N ARG A 24 7.26 -0.43 7.05
CA ARG A 24 6.40 -1.40 6.34
C ARG A 24 5.07 -0.77 5.92
N ARG A 25 4.41 -0.03 6.80
CA ARG A 25 3.16 0.70 6.51
C ARG A 25 3.35 1.70 5.39
N TRP A 26 4.41 2.49 5.43
CA TRP A 26 4.74 3.47 4.40
C TRP A 26 4.98 2.81 3.04
N TRP A 27 5.71 1.68 3.00
CA TRP A 27 5.92 0.90 1.78
C TRP A 27 4.61 0.36 1.21
N SER A 28 3.70 -0.18 2.03
CA SER A 28 2.39 -0.64 1.55
C SER A 28 1.55 0.51 0.97
N ILE A 29 1.50 1.67 1.64
CA ILE A 29 0.80 2.86 1.12
C ILE A 29 1.41 3.30 -0.21
N ARG A 30 2.74 3.32 -0.31
CA ARG A 30 3.44 3.69 -1.53
C ARG A 30 3.12 2.73 -2.67
N GLY A 31 3.08 1.42 -2.41
CA GLY A 31 2.67 0.41 -3.38
C GLY A 31 1.25 0.65 -3.92
N LEU A 32 0.29 0.91 -3.03
CA LEU A 32 -1.09 1.22 -3.42
C LEU A 32 -1.19 2.50 -4.27
N ARG A 33 -0.42 3.54 -3.93
CA ARG A 33 -0.36 4.78 -4.71
C ARG A 33 0.26 4.57 -6.09
N ASN A 34 1.31 3.76 -6.19
CA ASN A 34 1.94 3.43 -7.47
C ASN A 34 0.97 2.67 -8.37
N HIS A 35 0.28 1.63 -7.85
CA HIS A 35 -0.76 0.93 -8.62
C HIS A 35 -1.84 1.88 -9.14
N TRP A 36 -2.31 2.81 -8.30
CA TRP A 36 -3.25 3.82 -8.77
C TRP A 36 -2.69 4.67 -9.91
N ALA A 37 -1.44 5.14 -9.79
CA ALA A 37 -0.79 5.97 -10.80
C ALA A 37 -0.61 5.23 -12.13
N ASP A 38 -0.09 4.01 -12.09
CA ASP A 38 0.09 3.13 -13.26
C ASP A 38 -1.25 2.90 -13.98
N ASP A 39 -2.33 2.74 -13.21
CA ASP A 39 -3.67 2.55 -13.75
C ASP A 39 -4.25 3.81 -14.41
N GLN A 40 -3.92 5.00 -13.91
CA GLN A 40 -4.30 6.26 -14.57
C GLN A 40 -3.53 6.45 -15.86
N ASP A 41 -2.25 6.10 -15.88
CA ASP A 41 -1.41 6.21 -17.07
C ASP A 41 -1.88 5.25 -18.17
N LEU A 42 -2.16 3.98 -17.82
CA LEU A 42 -2.76 3.01 -18.74
C LEU A 42 -4.09 3.52 -19.29
N ARG A 43 -4.93 4.13 -18.46
CA ARG A 43 -6.20 4.73 -18.90
C ARG A 43 -6.00 5.89 -19.87
N ARG A 44 -5.02 6.75 -19.62
CA ARG A 44 -4.67 7.85 -20.53
C ARG A 44 -4.29 7.29 -21.90
N ILE A 45 -3.37 6.33 -21.94
CA ILE A 45 -2.94 5.66 -23.19
C ILE A 45 -4.14 4.98 -23.88
N ALA A 46 -5.00 4.30 -23.11
CA ALA A 46 -6.17 3.64 -23.64
C ALA A 46 -7.18 4.62 -24.25
N ARG A 47 -7.34 5.84 -23.70
CA ARG A 47 -8.14 6.91 -24.31
C ARG A 47 -7.51 7.40 -25.61
N GLU A 48 -6.21 7.70 -25.58
CA GLU A 48 -5.46 8.18 -26.75
C GLU A 48 -5.52 7.17 -27.91
N ARG A 49 -5.56 5.87 -27.61
CA ARG A 49 -5.58 4.78 -28.60
C ARG A 49 -6.97 4.19 -28.87
N ASN A 50 -8.04 4.76 -28.30
CA ASN A 50 -9.41 4.24 -28.40
C ASN A 50 -9.54 2.75 -28.04
N TRP A 51 -8.82 2.30 -27.01
CA TRP A 51 -8.90 0.94 -26.51
C TRP A 51 -10.15 0.74 -25.65
N VAL A 52 -11.31 0.71 -26.30
CA VAL A 52 -12.64 0.66 -25.66
C VAL A 52 -12.73 -0.49 -24.65
N ARG A 53 -12.25 -1.70 -25.00
CA ARG A 53 -12.29 -2.85 -24.07
C ARG A 53 -11.47 -2.63 -22.80
N VAL A 54 -10.31 -1.98 -22.93
CA VAL A 54 -9.44 -1.64 -21.79
C VAL A 54 -10.12 -0.59 -20.91
N LEU A 55 -10.74 0.43 -21.50
CA LEU A 55 -11.48 1.45 -20.76
C LEU A 55 -12.70 0.88 -20.02
N THR A 56 -13.41 -0.07 -20.63
CA THR A 56 -14.56 -0.74 -20.01
C THR A 56 -14.13 -1.62 -18.84
N GLN A 57 -13.08 -2.42 -19.03
CA GLN A 57 -12.57 -3.32 -17.99
C GLN A 57 -11.88 -2.56 -16.84
N PHE A 58 -11.13 -1.52 -17.17
CA PHE A 58 -10.42 -0.68 -16.21
C PHE A 58 -11.13 0.64 -16.00
N ASN A 59 -12.44 0.59 -15.76
CA ASN A 59 -13.18 1.78 -15.36
C ASN A 59 -12.77 2.25 -13.95
N ILE A 60 -13.04 3.52 -13.64
CA ILE A 60 -12.57 4.17 -12.39
C ILE A 60 -13.10 3.47 -11.15
N GLU A 61 -14.36 3.06 -11.19
CA GLU A 61 -15.04 2.45 -10.06
C GLU A 61 -14.51 1.05 -9.75
N ALA A 62 -14.35 0.20 -10.77
CA ALA A 62 -13.79 -1.15 -10.61
C ALA A 62 -12.39 -1.07 -10.00
N ARG A 63 -11.58 -0.11 -10.43
CA ARG A 63 -10.22 0.07 -9.91
C ARG A 63 -10.19 0.61 -8.49
N TYR A 64 -11.06 1.57 -8.18
CA TYR A 64 -11.23 2.06 -6.82
C TYR A 64 -11.62 0.92 -5.86
N ARG A 65 -12.58 0.08 -6.25
CA ARG A 65 -12.99 -1.10 -5.47
C ARG A 65 -11.82 -2.07 -5.25
N PHE A 66 -11.01 -2.32 -6.29
CA PHE A 66 -9.83 -3.18 -6.18
C PHE A 66 -8.79 -2.65 -5.18
N ILE A 67 -8.42 -1.36 -5.29
CA ILE A 67 -7.47 -0.75 -4.34
C ILE A 67 -8.01 -0.73 -2.92
N LYS A 68 -9.31 -0.50 -2.76
CA LYS A 68 -9.98 -0.57 -1.46
C LYS A 68 -9.88 -1.98 -0.86
N LEU A 69 -10.07 -3.03 -1.65
CA LEU A 69 -9.90 -4.42 -1.20
C LEU A 69 -8.46 -4.71 -0.77
N LEU A 70 -7.47 -4.24 -1.55
CA LEU A 70 -6.06 -4.37 -1.17
C LEU A 70 -5.74 -3.65 0.14
N ALA A 71 -6.27 -2.43 0.32
CA ALA A 71 -6.10 -1.67 1.56
C ALA A 71 -6.72 -2.40 2.75
N ILE A 72 -7.92 -2.98 2.60
CA ILE A 72 -8.56 -3.79 3.65
C ILE A 72 -7.71 -5.01 4.00
N ALA A 73 -7.16 -5.72 3.00
CA ALA A 73 -6.30 -6.87 3.23
C ALA A 73 -5.02 -6.50 4.01
N GLU A 74 -4.41 -5.36 3.70
CA GLU A 74 -3.25 -4.84 4.42
C GLU A 74 -3.61 -4.39 5.85
N GLN A 75 -4.83 -3.87 6.05
CA GLN A 75 -5.35 -3.52 7.37
C GLN A 75 -5.58 -4.77 8.24
N GLN A 76 -6.13 -5.84 7.66
CA GLN A 76 -6.30 -7.14 8.34
C GLN A 76 -4.96 -7.78 8.74
N ARG A 77 -3.88 -7.47 8.01
CA ARG A 77 -2.51 -7.90 8.33
C ARG A 77 -1.85 -7.05 9.43
N GLY A 78 -2.53 -6.03 9.95
CA GLY A 78 -1.98 -5.10 10.93
C GLY A 78 -0.90 -4.18 10.36
N ILE A 79 -0.87 -4.00 9.04
CA ILE A 79 0.11 -3.14 8.35
C ILE A 79 -0.47 -1.73 8.19
N LEU A 80 -1.74 -1.63 7.78
CA LEU A 80 -2.47 -0.37 7.62
C LEU A 80 -3.34 -0.02 8.82
#